data_AF-A0A522BD29-F1
#
_entry.id   AF-A0A522BD29-F1
#
_cell.length_a   1.000
_cell.length_b   1.000
_cell.length_c   1.000
_cell.angle_alpha   90.00
_cell.angle_beta   90.00
_cell.angle_gamma   90.00
#
_symmetry.space_group_name_H-M   'P 1'
#
loop_
_entity.id
_entity.type
_entity.pdbx_description
1 polymer ?
#
loop_
_entity_poly.entity_id
_entity_poly.type
_entity_poly.pdbx_seq_one_letter_code
_entity_poly.pdbx_strand_id
1 'polypeptide(L)'
;MFEILTSTIRRFATVALVSTAALAAAPAQAQLFGGYTQTKYPIVLVHGFIGFDSIIGIDYFYKIPQALRDGGARVYIAQVNPSQTTEYRGEQLLKQMKAWAAKDGVKKFNIIGHSHGGPTARYVAGVAPSLVASVSTVAGTHFGSKVADAIGSSTTPGSGFGQLATAGLQLI
;
A
#
# COMPACT_ATOMS: atom_id res chain seq x y z
N MET A 1 52.82 40.51 17.37
CA MET A 1 51.49 40.59 18.02
C MET A 1 50.34 40.61 17.01
N PHE A 2 50.47 41.29 15.86
CA PHE A 2 49.41 41.38 14.83
C PHE A 2 49.11 40.06 14.07
N GLU A 3 50.11 39.21 13.82
CA GLU A 3 49.92 37.94 13.07
C GLU A 3 49.23 36.80 13.86
N ILE A 4 49.37 36.81 15.19
CA ILE A 4 48.77 35.78 16.05
C ILE A 4 47.25 35.98 16.12
N LEU A 5 46.79 37.24 16.07
CA LEU A 5 45.38 37.60 16.11
C LEU A 5 44.64 37.18 14.83
N THR A 6 45.26 37.36 13.66
CA THR A 6 44.69 36.96 12.35
C THR A 6 44.60 35.45 12.16
N SER A 7 45.59 34.70 12.66
CA SER A 7 45.58 33.21 12.65
C SER A 7 44.44 32.64 13.50
N THR A 8 44.20 33.23 14.67
CA THR A 8 43.17 32.80 15.61
C THR A 8 41.77 33.08 15.07
N ILE A 9 41.55 34.28 14.50
CA ILE A 9 40.28 34.67 13.86
C ILE A 9 39.96 33.77 12.65
N ARG A 10 40.95 33.42 11.81
CA ARG A 10 40.75 32.49 10.68
C ARG A 10 40.37 31.08 11.14
N ARG A 11 40.99 30.57 12.21
CA ARG A 11 40.66 29.26 12.79
C ARG A 11 39.25 29.22 13.37
N PHE A 12 38.83 30.27 14.09
CA PHE A 12 37.45 30.38 14.59
C PHE A 12 36.42 30.52 13.46
N ALA A 13 36.73 31.30 12.40
CA ALA A 13 35.85 31.42 11.24
C ALA A 13 35.69 30.09 10.49
N THR A 14 36.76 29.29 10.37
CA THR A 14 36.73 28.00 9.68
C THR A 14 35.95 26.94 10.48
N VAL A 15 36.10 26.92 11.81
CA VAL A 15 35.32 26.01 12.69
C VAL A 15 33.82 26.38 12.70
N ALA A 16 33.48 27.67 12.68
CA ALA A 16 32.09 28.13 12.62
C ALA A 16 31.40 27.78 11.27
N LEU A 17 32.14 27.84 10.16
CA LEU A 17 31.65 27.45 8.82
C LEU A 17 31.43 25.94 8.67
N VAL A 18 32.30 25.11 9.23
CA VAL A 18 32.13 23.65 9.20
C VAL A 18 30.97 23.19 10.10
N SER A 19 30.76 23.88 11.23
CA SER A 19 29.67 23.58 12.18
C SER A 19 28.28 23.94 11.64
N THR A 20 28.18 25.03 10.88
CA THR A 20 26.92 25.47 10.26
C THR A 20 26.53 24.61 9.04
N ALA A 21 27.51 24.14 8.26
CA ALA A 21 27.26 23.20 7.16
C ALA A 21 26.75 21.83 7.64
N ALA A 22 27.24 21.33 8.78
CA ALA A 22 26.79 20.06 9.37
C ALA A 22 25.36 20.14 9.94
N LEU A 23 24.94 21.28 10.51
CA LEU A 23 23.58 21.48 11.00
C LEU A 23 22.55 21.69 9.88
N ALA A 24 22.96 22.24 8.73
CA ALA A 24 22.10 22.41 7.56
C ALA A 24 21.86 21.11 6.76
N ALA A 25 22.68 20.07 6.95
CA ALA A 25 22.56 18.80 6.24
C ALA A 25 21.47 17.87 6.80
N ALA A 26 21.20 17.93 8.11
CA ALA A 26 20.21 17.09 8.78
C ALA A 26 18.75 17.23 8.24
N PRO A 27 18.21 18.44 8.01
CA PRO A 27 16.88 18.57 7.41
C PRO A 27 16.84 18.12 5.94
N ALA A 28 17.94 18.28 5.19
CA ALA A 28 18.01 17.83 3.79
C ALA A 28 17.94 16.30 3.66
N GLN A 29 18.45 15.55 4.64
CA GLN A 29 18.37 14.08 4.67
C GLN A 29 16.99 13.56 5.07
N ALA A 30 16.28 14.26 5.97
CA ALA A 30 14.89 13.97 6.26
C ALA A 30 13.98 14.23 5.04
N GLN A 31 14.34 15.21 4.19
CA GLN A 31 13.68 15.46 2.91
C GLN A 31 14.07 14.51 1.77
N LEU A 32 15.16 13.74 1.90
CA LEU A 32 15.54 12.72 0.91
C LEU A 32 14.65 11.47 0.98
N PHE A 33 14.05 11.18 2.14
CA PHE A 33 13.12 10.05 2.35
C PHE A 33 11.68 10.50 2.64
N GLY A 34 11.48 11.67 3.25
CA GLY A 34 10.18 12.29 3.42
C GLY A 34 9.61 12.69 2.06
N GLY A 35 8.58 11.97 1.62
CA GLY A 35 7.94 12.19 0.31
C GLY A 35 8.30 11.17 -0.76
N TYR A 36 9.20 10.21 -0.50
CA TYR A 36 9.61 9.20 -1.48
C TYR A 36 8.43 8.41 -2.07
N THR A 37 7.40 8.14 -1.26
CA THR A 37 6.18 7.42 -1.68
C THR A 37 4.98 8.36 -1.84
N GLN A 38 5.15 9.68 -1.73
CA GLN A 38 4.07 10.66 -1.79
C GLN A 38 3.53 10.82 -3.22
N THR A 39 2.56 9.98 -3.57
CA THR A 39 1.88 10.03 -4.87
C THR A 39 0.83 11.15 -4.94
N LYS A 40 0.61 11.70 -6.14
CA LYS A 40 -0.47 12.68 -6.41
C LYS A 40 -1.85 12.17 -6.00
N TYR A 41 -2.11 10.89 -6.23
CA TYR A 41 -3.35 10.21 -5.88
C TYR A 41 -3.07 9.15 -4.81
N PRO A 42 -3.96 8.95 -3.82
CA PRO A 42 -3.75 7.96 -2.78
C PRO A 42 -3.69 6.54 -3.32
N ILE A 43 -3.00 5.67 -2.57
CA ILE A 43 -2.85 4.25 -2.83
C ILE A 43 -4.00 3.49 -2.15
N VAL A 44 -4.59 2.53 -2.86
CA VAL A 44 -5.57 1.58 -2.31
C VAL A 44 -4.97 0.18 -2.40
N LEU A 45 -4.80 -0.47 -1.26
CA LEU A 45 -4.31 -1.84 -1.18
C LEU A 45 -5.50 -2.81 -1.14
N VAL A 46 -5.53 -3.79 -2.05
CA VAL A 46 -6.63 -4.75 -2.21
C VAL A 46 -6.12 -6.18 -2.03
N HIS A 47 -6.60 -6.85 -0.99
CA HIS A 47 -6.20 -8.22 -0.65
C HIS A 47 -6.78 -9.26 -1.62
N GLY A 48 -6.32 -10.52 -1.48
CA GLY A 48 -6.64 -11.67 -2.32
C GLY A 48 -7.75 -12.56 -1.76
N PHE A 49 -7.81 -13.81 -2.25
CA PHE A 49 -8.74 -14.85 -1.78
C PHE A 49 -8.30 -15.38 -0.41
N ILE A 50 -9.22 -15.48 0.56
CA ILE A 50 -8.91 -15.71 1.99
C ILE A 50 -7.99 -14.58 2.54
N GLY A 51 -8.14 -13.36 2.03
CA GLY A 51 -7.50 -12.21 2.65
C GLY A 51 -8.20 -11.86 3.95
N PHE A 52 -7.44 -11.86 5.04
CA PHE A 52 -7.88 -11.53 6.38
C PHE A 52 -7.46 -10.09 6.71
N ASP A 53 -8.18 -9.39 7.57
CA ASP A 53 -7.74 -8.05 7.99
C ASP A 53 -6.54 -8.15 8.93
N SER A 54 -6.60 -9.04 9.93
CA SER A 54 -5.45 -9.51 10.68
C SER A 54 -5.67 -10.94 11.18
N ILE A 55 -4.65 -11.79 11.15
CA ILE A 55 -4.64 -13.06 11.89
C ILE A 55 -3.56 -12.94 12.96
N ILE A 56 -3.94 -12.98 14.24
CA ILE A 56 -3.01 -12.94 15.39
C ILE A 56 -2.09 -11.70 15.32
N GLY A 57 -2.66 -10.53 14.99
CA GLY A 57 -1.91 -9.27 14.91
C GLY A 57 -1.01 -9.10 13.68
N ILE A 58 -1.10 -10.01 12.69
CA ILE A 58 -0.41 -9.88 11.40
C ILE A 58 -1.41 -9.40 10.35
N ASP A 59 -1.25 -8.15 9.92
CA ASP A 59 -2.00 -7.59 8.80
C ASP A 59 -1.65 -8.31 7.49
N TYR A 60 -2.63 -8.49 6.60
CA TYR A 60 -2.41 -9.08 5.27
C TYR A 60 -1.28 -8.39 4.50
N PHE A 61 -1.26 -7.06 4.53
CA PHE A 61 -0.18 -6.24 4.00
C PHE A 61 0.83 -5.94 5.10
N TYR A 62 1.50 -6.96 5.62
CA TYR A 62 2.38 -6.81 6.78
C TYR A 62 3.43 -5.70 6.59
N LYS A 63 3.36 -4.65 7.43
CA LYS A 63 4.21 -3.44 7.43
C LYS A 63 4.15 -2.56 6.16
N ILE A 64 3.55 -3.00 5.06
CA ILE A 64 3.51 -2.25 3.80
C ILE A 64 2.75 -0.91 3.94
N PRO A 65 1.54 -0.83 4.53
CA PRO A 65 0.84 0.43 4.70
C PRO A 65 1.65 1.42 5.53
N GLN A 66 2.33 0.95 6.58
CA GLN A 66 3.14 1.81 7.43
C GLN A 66 4.35 2.34 6.68
N ALA A 67 5.13 1.47 6.02
CA ALA A 67 6.30 1.90 5.23
C ALA A 67 5.92 2.89 4.11
N LEU A 68 4.77 2.67 3.45
CA LEU A 68 4.25 3.60 2.46
C LEU A 68 3.87 4.95 3.10
N ARG A 69 3.21 4.95 4.27
CA ARG A 69 2.84 6.18 4.98
C ARG A 69 4.05 6.94 5.50
N ASP A 70 5.07 6.24 6.01
CA ASP A 70 6.33 6.82 6.49
C ASP A 70 7.06 7.57 5.37
N GLY A 71 6.97 7.08 4.13
CA GLY A 71 7.47 7.78 2.94
C GLY A 71 6.56 8.89 2.40
N GLY A 72 5.42 9.18 3.03
CA GLY A 72 4.50 10.27 2.67
C GLY A 72 3.26 9.87 1.85
N ALA A 73 3.03 8.59 1.57
CA ALA A 73 1.84 8.15 0.84
C ALA A 73 0.56 8.27 1.69
N ARG A 74 -0.54 8.66 1.05
CA ARG A 74 -1.88 8.42 1.56
C ARG A 74 -2.32 7.00 1.19
N VAL A 75 -2.59 6.15 2.18
CA VAL A 75 -2.89 4.72 1.96
C VAL A 75 -4.22 4.32 2.58
N TYR A 76 -5.11 3.80 1.74
CA TYR A 76 -6.35 3.11 2.13
C TYR A 76 -6.16 1.60 2.00
N ILE A 77 -6.77 0.84 2.91
CA ILE A 77 -6.82 -0.61 2.86
C ILE A 77 -8.26 -0.98 2.55
N ALA A 78 -8.47 -1.71 1.46
CA ALA A 78 -9.80 -2.16 1.06
C ALA A 78 -10.29 -3.30 1.94
N GLN A 79 -11.57 -3.27 2.25
CA GLN A 79 -12.28 -4.30 3.03
C GLN A 79 -13.28 -4.97 2.11
N VAL A 80 -12.90 -6.08 1.47
CA VAL A 80 -13.75 -6.78 0.52
C VAL A 80 -13.94 -8.22 0.97
N ASN A 81 -15.06 -8.84 0.61
CA ASN A 81 -15.32 -10.21 1.02
C ASN A 81 -14.21 -11.15 0.48
N PRO A 82 -13.61 -12.02 1.32
CA PRO A 82 -12.43 -12.77 0.94
C PRO A 82 -12.71 -13.98 0.04
N SER A 83 -13.96 -14.40 -0.12
CA SER A 83 -14.30 -15.63 -0.86
C SER A 83 -15.44 -15.46 -1.85
N GLN A 84 -15.89 -14.23 -2.09
CA GLN A 84 -16.88 -13.90 -3.12
C GLN A 84 -16.25 -13.69 -4.50
N THR A 85 -17.11 -13.58 -5.53
CA THR A 85 -16.68 -13.38 -6.91
C THR A 85 -15.95 -12.04 -7.12
N THR A 86 -15.23 -11.93 -8.23
CA THR A 86 -14.51 -10.70 -8.60
C THR A 86 -15.45 -9.50 -8.69
N GLU A 87 -16.64 -9.69 -9.25
CA GLU A 87 -17.64 -8.64 -9.46
C GLU A 87 -18.21 -8.16 -8.13
N TYR A 88 -18.59 -9.09 -7.25
CA TYR A 88 -19.10 -8.74 -5.92
C TYR A 88 -18.07 -7.92 -5.12
N ARG A 89 -16.82 -8.40 -5.12
CA ARG A 89 -15.70 -7.70 -4.46
C ARG A 89 -15.42 -6.35 -5.12
N GLY A 90 -15.53 -6.28 -6.44
CA GLY A 90 -15.33 -5.06 -7.24
C GLY A 90 -16.34 -3.97 -6.88
N GLU A 91 -17.61 -4.34 -6.71
CA GLU A 91 -18.65 -3.41 -6.26
C GLU A 91 -18.42 -2.93 -4.82
N GLN A 92 -17.97 -3.81 -3.92
CA GLN A 92 -17.58 -3.40 -2.56
C GLN A 92 -16.40 -2.42 -2.55
N LEU A 93 -15.38 -2.67 -3.39
CA LEU A 93 -14.25 -1.76 -3.55
C LEU A 93 -14.70 -0.43 -4.13
N LEU A 94 -15.53 -0.43 -5.18
CA LEU A 94 -16.07 0.77 -5.81
C LEU A 94 -16.85 1.63 -4.81
N LYS A 95 -17.69 1.01 -3.97
CA LYS A 95 -18.44 1.68 -2.91
C LYS A 95 -17.51 2.39 -1.92
N GLN A 96 -16.46 1.72 -1.47
CA GLN A 96 -15.45 2.30 -0.56
C GLN A 96 -14.69 3.46 -1.21
N MET A 97 -14.22 3.28 -2.45
CA MET A 97 -13.50 4.33 -3.17
C MET A 97 -14.36 5.59 -3.38
N LYS A 98 -15.64 5.43 -3.69
CA LYS A 98 -16.59 6.55 -3.77
C LYS A 98 -16.76 7.26 -2.42
N ALA A 99 -16.85 6.50 -1.33
CA ALA A 99 -16.95 7.07 0.01
C ALA A 99 -15.68 7.84 0.40
N TRP A 100 -14.49 7.29 0.16
CA TRP A 100 -13.22 7.98 0.39
C TRP A 100 -13.03 9.21 -0.51
N ALA A 101 -13.46 9.12 -1.77
CA ALA A 101 -13.46 10.26 -2.70
C ALA A 101 -14.29 11.43 -2.18
N ALA A 102 -15.51 11.14 -1.71
CA ALA A 102 -16.41 12.14 -1.15
C ALA A 102 -15.88 12.71 0.17
N LYS A 103 -15.41 11.85 1.08
CA LYS A 103 -14.93 12.24 2.42
C LYS A 103 -13.64 13.07 2.36
N ASP A 104 -12.67 12.63 1.55
CA ASP A 104 -11.30 13.16 1.60
C ASP A 104 -10.93 13.98 0.35
N GLY A 105 -11.92 14.35 -0.47
CA GLY A 105 -11.75 15.20 -1.66
C GLY A 105 -10.93 14.57 -2.80
N VAL A 106 -10.80 13.24 -2.83
CA VAL A 106 -9.95 12.52 -3.77
C VAL A 106 -10.65 12.37 -5.12
N LYS A 107 -9.93 12.63 -6.22
CA LYS A 107 -10.47 12.48 -7.58
C LYS A 107 -10.20 11.14 -8.22
N LYS A 108 -9.03 10.55 -7.93
CA LYS A 108 -8.59 9.26 -8.46
C LYS A 108 -7.76 8.51 -7.44
N PHE A 109 -7.59 7.21 -7.64
CA PHE A 109 -6.78 6.33 -6.79
C PHE A 109 -5.78 5.51 -7.61
N ASN A 110 -4.64 5.18 -6.99
CA ASN A 110 -3.71 4.17 -7.48
C ASN A 110 -4.04 2.83 -6.80
N ILE A 111 -4.57 1.86 -7.54
CA ILE A 111 -5.00 0.58 -6.95
C ILE A 111 -3.87 -0.45 -7.07
N ILE A 112 -3.48 -1.06 -5.96
CA ILE A 112 -2.54 -2.17 -5.90
C ILE A 112 -3.28 -3.42 -5.41
N GLY A 113 -3.50 -4.37 -6.33
CA GLY A 113 -4.20 -5.62 -6.04
C GLY A 113 -3.26 -6.83 -5.97
N HIS A 114 -3.26 -7.55 -4.85
CA HIS A 114 -2.51 -8.82 -4.71
C HIS A 114 -3.41 -10.02 -5.00
N SER A 115 -2.93 -11.00 -5.77
CA SER A 115 -3.66 -12.25 -6.05
C SER A 115 -5.07 -11.95 -6.63
N HIS A 116 -6.15 -12.40 -6.00
CA HIS A 116 -7.53 -12.10 -6.43
C HIS A 116 -7.87 -10.59 -6.39
N GLY A 117 -7.14 -9.80 -5.59
CA GLY A 117 -7.24 -8.35 -5.59
C GLY A 117 -6.85 -7.72 -6.93
N GLY A 118 -6.04 -8.40 -7.76
CA GLY A 118 -5.70 -7.96 -9.11
C GLY A 118 -6.92 -7.89 -10.05
N PRO A 119 -7.65 -9.00 -10.27
CA PRO A 119 -8.94 -8.98 -10.96
C PRO A 119 -9.96 -8.00 -10.34
N THR A 120 -10.05 -7.91 -9.01
CA THR A 120 -10.95 -6.93 -8.35
C THR A 120 -10.59 -5.48 -8.71
N ALA A 121 -9.30 -5.14 -8.75
CA ALA A 121 -8.84 -3.81 -9.18
C ALA A 121 -9.18 -3.53 -10.66
N ARG A 122 -9.03 -4.53 -11.52
CA ARG A 122 -9.40 -4.42 -12.95
C ARG A 122 -10.91 -4.22 -13.14
N TYR A 123 -11.74 -4.85 -12.32
CA TYR A 123 -13.18 -4.62 -12.35
C TYR A 123 -13.51 -3.14 -12.17
N VAL A 124 -13.00 -2.52 -11.09
CA VAL A 124 -13.22 -1.09 -10.80
C VAL A 124 -12.69 -0.19 -11.90
N ALA A 125 -11.51 -0.50 -12.45
CA ALA A 125 -10.96 0.25 -13.58
C ALA A 125 -11.83 0.15 -14.84
N GLY A 126 -12.51 -0.99 -15.05
CA GLY A 126 -13.45 -1.17 -16.16
C GLY A 126 -14.76 -0.41 -15.98
N VAL A 127 -15.37 -0.47 -14.79
CA VAL A 127 -16.70 0.13 -14.54
C VAL A 127 -16.65 1.59 -14.12
N ALA A 128 -15.54 2.06 -13.55
CA ALA A 128 -15.36 3.43 -13.07
C ALA A 128 -13.97 3.99 -13.40
N PRO A 129 -13.55 4.03 -14.68
CA PRO A 129 -12.22 4.47 -15.08
C PRO A 129 -11.90 5.92 -14.66
N SER A 130 -12.91 6.76 -14.48
CA SER A 130 -12.73 8.14 -14.01
C SER A 130 -12.21 8.25 -12.58
N LEU A 131 -12.41 7.22 -11.74
CA LEU A 131 -11.90 7.13 -10.37
C LEU A 131 -10.51 6.47 -10.27
N VAL A 132 -9.94 6.00 -11.38
CA VAL A 132 -8.69 5.23 -11.38
C VAL A 132 -7.59 6.02 -12.06
N ALA A 133 -6.45 6.16 -11.37
CA ALA A 133 -5.23 6.73 -11.92
C ALA A 133 -4.29 5.65 -12.44
N SER A 134 -4.18 4.53 -11.72
CA SER A 134 -3.39 3.37 -12.13
C SER A 134 -3.94 2.09 -11.50
N VAL A 135 -3.63 0.96 -12.14
CA VAL A 135 -3.80 -0.39 -11.59
C VAL A 135 -2.44 -1.08 -11.64
N SER A 136 -1.98 -1.54 -10.50
CA SER A 136 -0.84 -2.45 -10.37
C SER A 136 -1.31 -3.75 -9.77
N THR A 137 -0.90 -4.87 -10.36
CA THR A 137 -1.27 -6.19 -9.84
C THR A 137 -0.03 -6.96 -9.43
N VAL A 138 -0.02 -7.46 -8.20
CA VAL A 138 1.05 -8.26 -7.64
C VAL A 138 0.57 -9.71 -7.64
N ALA A 139 1.22 -10.58 -8.40
CA ALA A 139 0.85 -12.00 -8.53
C ALA A 139 -0.67 -12.22 -8.79
N GLY A 140 -1.28 -11.38 -9.64
CA GLY A 140 -2.72 -11.40 -9.88
C GLY A 140 -3.21 -12.64 -10.64
N THR A 141 -4.35 -13.21 -10.22
CA THR A 141 -4.94 -14.42 -10.84
C THR A 141 -5.73 -14.10 -12.12
N HIS A 142 -5.12 -13.35 -13.05
CA HIS A 142 -5.79 -12.85 -14.26
C HIS A 142 -6.26 -13.94 -15.22
N PHE A 143 -5.59 -15.09 -15.21
CA PHE A 143 -5.84 -16.22 -16.10
C PHE A 143 -6.20 -17.49 -15.33
N GLY A 144 -6.71 -17.34 -14.10
CA GLY A 144 -6.95 -18.46 -13.20
C GLY A 144 -5.69 -18.93 -12.45
N SER A 145 -5.81 -20.08 -11.78
CA SER A 145 -4.74 -20.68 -10.99
C SER A 145 -4.85 -22.21 -11.06
N LYS A 146 -3.79 -22.88 -11.53
CA LYS A 146 -3.74 -24.35 -11.56
C LYS A 146 -3.90 -24.97 -10.17
N VAL A 147 -3.48 -24.26 -9.12
CA VAL A 147 -3.70 -24.69 -7.73
C VAL A 147 -5.19 -24.66 -7.40
N ALA A 148 -5.90 -23.61 -7.81
CA ALA A 148 -7.35 -23.54 -7.66
C ALA A 148 -8.07 -24.62 -8.49
N ASP A 149 -7.61 -24.90 -9.71
CA ASP A 149 -8.15 -25.98 -10.54
C ASP A 149 -7.95 -27.36 -9.89
N ALA A 150 -6.75 -27.62 -9.35
CA ALA A 150 -6.44 -28.86 -8.64
C ALA A 150 -7.27 -29.03 -7.37
N ILE A 151 -7.50 -27.94 -6.63
CA ILE A 151 -8.35 -27.95 -5.44
C ILE A 151 -9.82 -28.17 -5.84
N GLY A 152 -10.35 -27.42 -6.81
CA GLY A 152 -11.75 -27.55 -7.24
C GLY A 152 -12.06 -28.91 -7.85
N SER A 153 -11.11 -29.54 -8.54
CA SER A 153 -11.24 -30.91 -9.07
C SER A 153 -11.10 -31.99 -8.00
N SER A 154 -10.52 -31.68 -6.84
CA SER A 154 -10.36 -32.62 -5.70
C SER A 154 -11.34 -32.38 -4.55
N THR A 155 -12.20 -31.36 -4.64
CA THR A 155 -13.19 -31.07 -3.59
C THR A 155 -14.47 -31.90 -3.77
N THR A 156 -14.63 -32.93 -2.94
CA THR A 156 -15.94 -33.49 -2.57
C THR A 156 -16.61 -32.54 -1.54
N PRO A 157 -17.96 -32.43 -1.46
CA PRO A 157 -18.61 -31.71 -0.37
C PRO A 157 -18.05 -32.18 0.99
N GLY A 158 -17.46 -31.26 1.77
CA GLY A 158 -16.85 -31.55 3.08
C GLY A 158 -15.32 -31.71 3.11
N SER A 159 -14.61 -31.49 1.99
CA SER A 159 -13.14 -31.55 1.98
C SER A 159 -12.44 -30.52 2.89
N GLY A 160 -11.24 -30.84 3.39
CA GLY A 160 -10.48 -30.01 4.33
C GLY A 160 -10.10 -28.62 3.82
N PHE A 161 -9.97 -28.44 2.49
CA PHE A 161 -9.79 -27.13 1.89
C PHE A 161 -11.07 -26.28 1.98
N GLY A 162 -12.25 -26.89 1.78
CA GLY A 162 -13.54 -26.23 2.01
C GLY A 162 -13.71 -25.79 3.46
N GLN A 163 -13.25 -26.60 4.42
CA GLN A 163 -13.24 -26.24 5.84
C GLN A 163 -12.24 -25.13 6.18
N LEU A 164 -11.03 -25.13 5.60
CA LEU A 164 -10.05 -24.04 5.79
C LEU A 164 -10.49 -22.72 5.17
N ALA A 165 -11.09 -22.76 3.97
CA ALA A 165 -11.70 -21.59 3.34
C ALA A 165 -12.89 -21.06 4.17
N THR A 166 -13.67 -21.95 4.76
CA THR A 166 -14.78 -21.59 5.67
C THR A 166 -14.27 -21.05 7.01
N ALA A 167 -13.19 -21.61 7.57
CA ALA A 167 -12.58 -21.15 8.81
C ALA A 167 -11.92 -19.77 8.63
N GLY A 168 -11.28 -19.52 7.49
CA GLY A 168 -10.80 -18.18 7.13
C GLY A 168 -11.93 -17.15 7.03
N LEU A 169 -13.14 -17.59 6.63
CA LEU A 169 -14.36 -16.78 6.64
C LEU A 169 -14.88 -16.42 8.05
N GLN A 170 -14.49 -17.18 9.08
CA GLN A 170 -14.90 -16.95 10.47
C GLN A 170 -13.90 -16.09 11.27
N LEU A 171 -12.76 -15.75 10.68
CA LEU A 171 -11.67 -14.97 11.29
C LEU A 171 -11.60 -13.52 10.80
N ILE A 172 -12.59 -13.10 10.02
CA ILE A 172 -12.90 -11.73 9.58
C ILE A 172 -14.24 -11.31 10.21
#